data_AF-A0AAQ0S6U3-F1
#
_entry.id   AF-A0AAQ0S6U3-F1
#
_cell.length_a   1.000
_cell.length_b   1.000
_cell.length_c   1.000
_cell.angle_alpha   90.00
_cell.angle_beta   90.00
_cell.angle_gamma   90.00
#
_symmetry.space_group_name_H-M   'P 1'
#
loop_
_entity.id
_entity.type
_entity.pdbx_description
1 polymer ?
#
loop_
_entity_poly.entity_id
_entity_poly.type
_entity_poly.pdbx_seq_one_letter_code
_entity_poly.pdbx_strand_id
1 'polypeptide(L)'
;MLSLLEKRDLTDMTVSDICNEANITRATFYKYYKNIDMLYNNIKTQTLNELFGNPYVFFNKHQNILDAQLYLANQVFHYIIHHRYLFKTLILNDTRFNLDMYHYFKENYINFLSNTIVNNHNLEIDDQFLCTYIASAYTGIIYEWVLSDFEMSPIDLTHSMIFINSNGPISVLEK
;
A
#
# COMPACT_ATOMS: atom_id res chain seq x y z
N MET A 1 19.38 0.32 -6.32
CA MET A 1 18.27 0.63 -7.26
C MET A 1 17.40 1.76 -6.72
N LEU A 2 16.87 1.65 -5.50
CA LEU A 2 16.08 2.72 -4.88
C LEU A 2 16.80 4.08 -4.94
N SER A 3 18.07 4.13 -4.51
CA SER A 3 18.92 5.33 -4.58
C SER A 3 19.19 5.87 -6.00
N LEU A 4 18.98 5.05 -7.04
CA LEU A 4 19.15 5.47 -8.44
C LEU A 4 17.86 6.05 -9.00
N LEU A 5 16.71 5.51 -8.58
CA LEU A 5 15.39 6.03 -8.93
C LEU A 5 15.16 7.45 -8.38
N GLU A 6 15.95 7.89 -7.38
CA GLU A 6 15.93 9.29 -6.88
C GLU A 6 16.57 10.29 -7.81
N LYS A 7 17.39 9.80 -8.72
CA LYS A 7 18.28 10.65 -9.51
C LYS A 7 17.89 10.65 -10.98
N ARG A 8 17.23 9.60 -11.47
CA ARG A 8 16.86 9.42 -12.88
C ARG A 8 15.81 8.34 -13.07
N ASP A 9 15.22 8.33 -14.26
CA ASP A 9 14.18 7.39 -14.67
C ASP A 9 14.71 5.95 -14.84
N LEU A 10 13.78 4.99 -14.73
CA LEU A 10 14.05 3.56 -14.90
C LEU A 10 14.69 3.23 -16.27
N THR A 11 14.23 3.91 -17.32
CA THR A 11 14.68 3.71 -18.70
C THR A 11 16.13 4.12 -18.92
N ASP A 12 16.67 4.98 -18.08
CA ASP A 12 18.04 5.50 -18.17
C ASP A 12 19.04 4.71 -17.32
N MET A 13 18.57 3.67 -16.63
CA MET A 13 19.42 2.80 -15.82
C MET A 13 19.92 1.60 -16.61
N THR A 14 21.15 1.20 -16.31
CA THR A 14 21.76 -0.04 -16.81
C THR A 14 22.00 -1.04 -15.66
N VAL A 15 22.16 -2.32 -16.00
CA VAL A 15 22.57 -3.33 -15.01
C VAL A 15 23.91 -2.95 -14.37
N SER A 16 24.81 -2.33 -15.13
CA SER A 16 26.09 -1.84 -14.60
C SER A 16 25.91 -0.76 -13.54
N ASP A 17 25.00 0.20 -13.75
CA ASP A 17 24.68 1.22 -12.75
C ASP A 17 24.22 0.60 -11.43
N ILE A 18 23.32 -0.38 -11.52
CA ILE A 18 22.79 -1.08 -10.34
C ILE A 18 23.88 -1.88 -9.63
N CYS A 19 24.72 -2.59 -10.40
CA CYS A 19 25.84 -3.36 -9.85
C CYS A 19 26.85 -2.47 -9.14
N ASN A 20 27.18 -1.31 -9.73
CA ASN A 20 28.11 -0.34 -9.14
C ASN A 20 27.55 0.26 -7.85
N GLU A 21 26.28 0.68 -7.86
CA GLU A 21 25.61 1.26 -6.68
C GLU A 21 25.49 0.23 -5.54
N ALA A 22 25.18 -1.03 -5.85
CA ALA A 22 25.01 -2.09 -4.87
C ALA A 22 26.32 -2.81 -4.48
N ASN A 23 27.45 -2.43 -5.09
CA ASN A 23 28.76 -3.08 -4.92
C ASN A 23 28.72 -4.61 -5.16
N ILE A 24 28.09 -5.03 -6.27
CA ILE A 24 28.01 -6.44 -6.70
C ILE A 24 28.52 -6.62 -8.13
N THR A 25 28.80 -7.86 -8.52
CA THR A 25 29.13 -8.18 -9.91
C THR A 25 27.88 -8.39 -10.77
N ARG A 26 28.02 -8.23 -12.10
CA ARG A 26 26.96 -8.60 -13.06
C ARG A 26 26.55 -10.07 -12.95
N ALA A 27 27.50 -10.97 -12.68
CA ALA A 27 27.21 -12.39 -12.47
C ALA A 27 26.31 -12.60 -11.24
N THR A 28 26.55 -11.86 -10.16
CA THR A 28 25.69 -11.85 -8.97
C THR A 28 24.30 -11.29 -9.29
N PHE A 29 24.19 -10.20 -10.06
CA PHE A 29 22.89 -9.66 -10.48
C PHE A 29 22.09 -10.69 -11.28
N TYR A 30 22.69 -11.25 -12.33
CA TYR A 30 22.01 -12.19 -13.23
C TYR A 30 21.67 -13.54 -12.59
N LYS A 31 22.26 -13.86 -11.43
CA LYS A 31 21.82 -15.00 -10.61
C LYS A 31 20.38 -14.85 -10.11
N TYR A 32 19.94 -13.62 -9.83
CA TYR A 32 18.63 -13.33 -9.24
C TYR A 32 17.66 -12.66 -10.22
N TYR A 33 18.17 -11.85 -11.16
CA TYR A 33 17.36 -11.01 -12.02
C TYR A 33 17.80 -11.07 -13.48
N LYS A 34 16.86 -11.33 -14.39
CA LYS A 34 17.13 -11.38 -15.84
C LYS A 34 17.45 -10.00 -16.42
N ASN A 35 16.80 -8.96 -15.91
CA ASN A 35 16.92 -7.58 -16.36
C ASN A 35 16.46 -6.62 -15.25
N ILE A 36 16.54 -5.32 -15.53
CA ILE A 36 16.15 -4.25 -14.60
C ILE A 36 14.65 -4.30 -14.32
N ASP A 37 13.81 -4.57 -15.32
CA ASP A 37 12.36 -4.65 -15.15
C ASP A 37 11.95 -5.75 -14.15
N MET A 38 12.62 -6.91 -14.20
CA MET A 38 12.37 -8.00 -13.25
C MET A 38 12.73 -7.58 -11.82
N LEU A 39 13.86 -6.90 -11.62
CA LEU A 39 14.22 -6.36 -10.30
C LEU A 39 13.21 -5.30 -9.86
N TYR A 40 12.82 -4.39 -10.75
CA TYR A 40 11.86 -3.34 -10.47
C TYR A 40 10.52 -3.91 -10.01
N ASN A 41 9.96 -4.84 -10.77
CA ASN A 41 8.71 -5.50 -10.44
C ASN A 41 8.81 -6.26 -9.11
N ASN A 42 9.94 -6.92 -8.84
CA ASN A 42 10.14 -7.59 -7.55
C ASN A 42 10.12 -6.58 -6.38
N ILE A 43 10.78 -5.42 -6.53
CA ILE A 43 10.73 -4.35 -5.54
C ILE A 43 9.29 -3.87 -5.34
N LYS A 44 8.52 -3.63 -6.40
CA LYS A 44 7.10 -3.22 -6.30
C LYS A 44 6.28 -4.26 -5.53
N THR A 45 6.39 -5.53 -5.90
CA THR A 45 5.68 -6.63 -5.25
C THR A 45 6.05 -6.74 -3.77
N GLN A 46 7.34 -6.68 -3.43
CA GLN A 46 7.79 -6.70 -2.03
C GLN A 46 7.28 -5.50 -1.24
N THR A 47 7.30 -4.32 -1.85
CA THR A 47 6.81 -3.08 -1.24
C THR A 47 5.33 -3.19 -0.90
N LEU A 48 4.51 -3.70 -1.84
CA LEU A 48 3.09 -3.90 -1.60
C LEU A 48 2.85 -5.00 -0.57
N ASN A 49 3.55 -6.14 -0.63
CA ASN A 49 3.30 -7.28 0.27
C ASN A 49 3.38 -6.95 1.77
N GLU A 50 4.18 -5.96 2.16
CA GLU A 50 4.31 -5.52 3.56
C GLU A 50 3.32 -4.40 3.94
N LEU A 51 2.70 -3.75 2.95
CA LEU A 51 1.85 -2.57 3.12
C LEU A 51 0.61 -2.85 3.97
N PHE A 52 -0.07 -3.98 3.74
CA PHE A 52 -1.31 -4.32 4.44
C PHE A 52 -1.08 -4.84 5.87
N GLY A 53 0.14 -5.27 6.19
CA GLY A 53 0.44 -5.96 7.44
C GLY A 53 -0.38 -7.25 7.62
N ASN A 54 -0.79 -7.54 8.86
CA ASN A 54 -1.56 -8.75 9.19
C ASN A 54 -2.78 -8.45 10.07
N PRO A 55 -3.80 -7.70 9.58
CA PRO A 55 -4.96 -7.34 10.38
C PRO A 55 -5.79 -8.55 10.80
N TYR A 56 -5.76 -9.66 10.06
CA TYR A 56 -6.38 -10.91 10.49
C TYR A 56 -5.76 -11.47 11.78
N VAL A 57 -4.42 -11.48 11.87
CA VAL A 57 -3.72 -11.93 13.08
C VAL A 57 -4.03 -11.01 14.26
N PHE A 58 -4.12 -9.70 13.99
CA PHE A 58 -4.53 -8.72 15.00
C PHE A 58 -5.95 -8.99 15.47
N PHE A 59 -6.90 -9.14 14.54
CA PHE A 59 -8.30 -9.47 14.84
C PHE A 59 -8.41 -10.75 15.65
N ASN A 60 -7.73 -11.83 15.27
CA ASN A 60 -7.84 -13.11 15.98
C ASN A 60 -7.40 -13.01 17.45
N LYS A 61 -6.48 -12.09 17.78
CA LYS A 61 -6.04 -11.84 19.16
C LYS A 61 -7.01 -10.98 19.98
N HIS A 62 -7.69 -10.02 19.36
CA HIS A 62 -8.48 -9.01 20.06
C HIS A 62 -9.99 -9.21 19.91
N GLN A 63 -10.43 -9.95 18.89
CA GLN A 63 -11.82 -10.21 18.53
C GLN A 63 -12.66 -8.93 18.37
N ASN A 64 -12.03 -7.85 17.89
CA ASN A 64 -12.65 -6.55 17.67
C ASN A 64 -12.34 -6.05 16.26
N ILE A 65 -13.40 -5.77 15.49
CA ILE A 65 -13.26 -5.33 14.10
C ILE A 65 -12.70 -3.91 13.99
N LEU A 66 -13.12 -2.99 14.86
CA LEU A 66 -12.67 -1.61 14.85
C LEU A 66 -11.17 -1.54 15.16
N ASP A 67 -10.69 -2.30 16.13
CA ASP A 67 -9.26 -2.32 16.48
C ASP A 67 -8.42 -2.92 15.34
N ALA A 68 -8.93 -3.92 14.62
CA ALA A 68 -8.26 -4.48 13.45
C ALA A 68 -8.20 -3.48 12.28
N GLN A 69 -9.25 -2.70 12.07
CA GLN A 69 -9.27 -1.61 11.08
C GLN A 69 -8.28 -0.50 11.48
N LEU A 70 -8.25 -0.12 12.76
CA LEU A 70 -7.31 0.86 13.28
C LEU A 70 -5.87 0.40 13.09
N TYR A 71 -5.57 -0.87 13.40
CA TYR A 71 -4.28 -1.48 13.13
C TYR A 71 -3.91 -1.41 11.65
N LEU A 72 -4.82 -1.78 10.74
CA LEU A 72 -4.60 -1.73 9.30
C LEU A 72 -4.25 -0.31 8.83
N ALA A 73 -5.10 0.67 9.15
CA ALA A 73 -4.91 2.06 8.75
C ALA A 73 -3.58 2.60 9.29
N ASN A 74 -3.26 2.32 10.56
CA ASN A 74 -2.02 2.73 11.19
C ASN A 74 -0.79 2.10 10.50
N GLN A 75 -0.83 0.79 10.25
CA GLN A 75 0.23 0.07 9.54
C GLN A 75 0.49 0.67 8.16
N VAL A 76 -0.57 0.88 7.36
CA VAL A 76 -0.47 1.40 5.99
C VAL A 76 0.22 2.76 5.97
N PHE A 77 -0.26 3.73 6.75
CA PHE A 77 0.30 5.09 6.72
C PHE A 77 1.70 5.15 7.32
N HIS A 78 1.98 4.41 8.41
CA HIS A 78 3.33 4.36 8.98
C HIS A 78 4.35 3.67 8.07
N TYR A 79 3.96 2.60 7.38
CA TYR A 79 4.82 1.92 6.43
C TYR A 79 5.15 2.84 5.23
N ILE A 80 4.14 3.53 4.70
CA ILE A 80 4.33 4.48 3.59
C ILE A 80 5.30 5.60 3.97
N ILE A 81 5.12 6.27 5.11
CA ILE A 81 6.02 7.38 5.49
C ILE A 81 7.44 6.89 5.80
N HIS A 82 7.58 5.68 6.35
CA HIS A 82 8.88 5.05 6.58
C HIS A 82 9.62 4.82 5.26
N HIS A 83 8.89 4.47 4.21
CA HIS A 83 9.37 4.29 2.84
C HIS A 83 8.99 5.43 1.90
N ARG A 84 8.85 6.67 2.41
CA ARG A 84 8.26 7.80 1.67
C ARG A 84 8.90 8.05 0.31
N TYR A 85 10.21 7.90 0.23
CA TYR A 85 10.97 8.13 -0.99
C TYR A 85 10.56 7.12 -2.08
N LEU A 86 10.44 5.84 -1.70
CA LEU A 86 10.02 4.76 -2.58
C LEU A 86 8.57 4.95 -3.04
N PHE A 87 7.65 5.22 -2.12
CA PHE A 87 6.24 5.47 -2.48
C PHE A 87 6.08 6.70 -3.37
N LYS A 88 6.79 7.80 -3.08
CA LYS A 88 6.81 9.01 -3.93
C LYS A 88 7.30 8.68 -5.33
N THR A 89 8.39 7.93 -5.46
CA THR A 89 8.92 7.48 -6.75
C THR A 89 7.90 6.65 -7.51
N LEU A 90 7.34 5.62 -6.87
CA LEU A 90 6.44 4.68 -7.54
C LEU A 90 5.14 5.36 -7.96
N ILE A 91 4.58 6.23 -7.12
CA ILE A 91 3.32 6.92 -7.42
C ILE A 91 3.49 7.98 -8.51
N LEU A 92 4.60 8.72 -8.51
CA LEU A 92 4.84 9.80 -9.49
C LEU A 92 5.35 9.29 -10.84
N ASN A 93 6.17 8.23 -10.85
CA ASN A 93 6.91 7.82 -12.04
C ASN A 93 6.39 6.51 -12.66
N ASP A 94 5.62 5.69 -11.94
CA ASP A 94 5.00 4.48 -12.48
C ASP A 94 3.48 4.63 -12.58
N THR A 95 3.02 4.92 -13.80
CA THR A 95 1.61 5.11 -14.12
C THR A 95 0.72 3.91 -13.79
N ARG A 96 1.28 2.70 -13.65
CA ARG A 96 0.54 1.49 -13.29
C ARG A 96 0.52 1.24 -11.79
N PHE A 97 1.43 1.83 -11.02
CA PHE A 97 1.57 1.49 -9.61
C PHE A 97 0.32 1.81 -8.77
N ASN A 98 -0.39 2.90 -9.06
CA ASN A 98 -1.66 3.20 -8.38
C ASN A 98 -2.72 2.12 -8.62
N LEU A 99 -2.76 1.53 -9.83
CA LEU A 99 -3.66 0.43 -10.15
C LEU A 99 -3.21 -0.88 -9.48
N ASP A 100 -1.91 -1.17 -9.47
CA ASP A 100 -1.32 -2.30 -8.75
C ASP A 100 -1.67 -2.23 -7.25
N MET A 101 -1.54 -1.05 -6.65
CA MET A 101 -1.86 -0.78 -5.24
C MET A 101 -3.36 -0.93 -4.96
N TYR A 102 -4.23 -0.44 -5.84
CA TYR A 102 -5.68 -0.65 -5.74
C TYR A 102 -6.04 -2.14 -5.75
N HIS A 103 -5.49 -2.92 -6.69
CA HIS A 103 -5.74 -4.35 -6.76
C HIS A 103 -5.23 -5.06 -5.50
N TYR A 104 -4.03 -4.70 -5.04
CA TYR A 104 -3.47 -5.22 -3.81
C TYR A 104 -4.37 -4.96 -2.59
N PHE A 105 -4.85 -3.72 -2.40
CA PHE A 105 -5.78 -3.41 -1.32
C PHE A 105 -7.09 -4.20 -1.43
N LYS A 106 -7.68 -4.26 -2.62
CA LYS A 106 -8.94 -4.97 -2.85
C LYS A 106 -8.81 -6.46 -2.50
N GLU A 107 -7.78 -7.13 -2.99
CA GLU A 107 -7.55 -8.56 -2.75
C GLU A 107 -7.28 -8.86 -1.27
N ASN A 108 -6.41 -8.06 -0.62
CA ASN A 108 -6.09 -8.28 0.79
C ASN A 108 -7.29 -7.96 1.71
N TYR A 109 -8.10 -6.98 1.36
CA TYR A 109 -9.30 -6.67 2.13
C TYR A 109 -10.39 -7.73 1.96
N ILE A 110 -10.59 -8.28 0.74
CA ILE A 110 -11.46 -9.46 0.52
C ILE A 110 -11.00 -10.63 1.40
N ASN A 111 -9.71 -10.91 1.42
CA ASN A 111 -9.14 -11.97 2.26
C ASN A 111 -9.34 -11.69 3.75
N PHE A 112 -9.20 -10.44 4.18
CA PHE A 112 -9.46 -10.06 5.57
C PHE A 112 -10.94 -10.26 5.93
N LEU A 113 -11.89 -9.81 5.10
CA LEU A 113 -13.33 -9.97 5.36
C LEU A 113 -13.74 -11.45 5.42
N SER A 114 -13.29 -12.27 4.46
CA SER A 114 -13.66 -13.69 4.40
C SER A 114 -13.20 -14.48 5.63
N ASN A 115 -12.07 -14.10 6.21
CA ASN A 115 -11.52 -14.74 7.41
C ASN A 115 -12.02 -14.14 8.73
N THR A 116 -12.73 -13.00 8.73
CA THR A 116 -13.17 -12.31 9.97
C THR A 116 -14.68 -12.15 10.11
N ILE A 117 -15.38 -11.79 9.03
CA ILE A 117 -16.79 -11.33 9.07
C ILE A 117 -17.73 -12.32 8.38
N VAL A 118 -17.33 -12.86 7.22
CA VAL A 118 -18.24 -13.63 6.34
C VAL A 118 -18.65 -14.98 6.92
N ASN A 119 -17.93 -15.50 7.92
CA ASN A 119 -18.36 -16.70 8.63
C ASN A 119 -19.54 -16.46 9.58
N ASN A 120 -19.90 -15.20 9.92
CA ASN A 120 -20.87 -14.91 10.98
C ASN A 120 -21.94 -13.83 10.67
N HIS A 121 -21.86 -13.08 9.57
CA HIS A 121 -22.81 -11.99 9.28
C HIS A 121 -23.21 -11.88 7.81
N ASN A 122 -24.51 -11.73 7.54
CA ASN A 122 -25.04 -11.25 6.26
C ASN A 122 -24.81 -9.73 6.22
N LEU A 123 -23.83 -9.28 5.46
CA LEU A 123 -23.65 -7.86 5.18
C LEU A 123 -24.84 -7.34 4.35
N GLU A 124 -25.29 -6.12 4.64
CA GLU A 124 -26.36 -5.47 3.87
C GLU A 124 -25.89 -5.05 2.46
N ILE A 125 -24.58 -4.89 2.30
CA ILE A 125 -23.92 -4.49 1.07
C ILE A 125 -23.07 -5.66 0.59
N ASP A 126 -23.06 -5.87 -0.72
CA ASP A 126 -22.22 -6.86 -1.38
C ASP A 126 -20.72 -6.67 -1.04
N ASP A 127 -20.06 -7.76 -0.68
CA ASP A 127 -18.66 -7.78 -0.24
C ASP A 127 -17.70 -7.20 -1.30
N GLN A 128 -17.96 -7.47 -2.59
CA GLN A 128 -17.14 -6.95 -3.69
C GLN A 128 -17.27 -5.43 -3.79
N PHE A 129 -18.49 -4.89 -3.61
CA PHE A 129 -18.73 -3.46 -3.58
C PHE A 129 -18.00 -2.80 -2.40
N LEU A 130 -18.14 -3.35 -1.18
CA LEU A 130 -17.46 -2.84 0.01
C LEU A 130 -15.93 -2.84 -0.16
N CYS A 131 -15.35 -3.95 -0.63
CA CYS A 131 -13.91 -4.04 -0.85
C CYS A 131 -13.43 -3.06 -1.92
N THR A 132 -14.24 -2.84 -2.97
CA THR A 132 -13.94 -1.85 -4.01
C THR A 132 -13.93 -0.43 -3.44
N TYR A 133 -14.91 -0.09 -2.59
CA TYR A 133 -14.98 1.21 -1.92
C TYR A 133 -13.75 1.46 -1.04
N ILE A 134 -13.42 0.49 -0.16
CA ILE A 134 -12.29 0.62 0.76
C ILE A 134 -10.96 0.71 0.00
N ALA A 135 -10.73 -0.13 -1.00
CA ALA A 135 -9.52 -0.07 -1.82
C ALA A 135 -9.39 1.27 -2.54
N SER A 136 -10.49 1.82 -3.07
CA SER A 136 -10.50 3.13 -3.72
C SER A 136 -10.19 4.26 -2.74
N ALA A 137 -10.75 4.20 -1.52
CA ALA A 137 -10.50 5.18 -0.48
C ALA A 137 -9.01 5.20 -0.06
N TYR A 138 -8.42 4.04 0.24
CA TYR A 138 -6.99 3.96 0.55
C TYR A 138 -6.13 4.48 -0.59
N THR A 139 -6.35 3.99 -1.82
CA THR A 139 -5.55 4.40 -2.98
C THR A 139 -5.63 5.90 -3.23
N GLY A 140 -6.83 6.49 -3.19
CA GLY A 140 -7.03 7.93 -3.41
C GLY A 140 -6.39 8.79 -2.33
N ILE A 141 -6.57 8.43 -1.05
CA ILE A 141 -5.97 9.17 0.08
C ILE A 141 -4.45 9.08 0.05
N ILE A 142 -3.88 7.90 -0.23
CA ILE A 142 -2.42 7.73 -0.33
C ILE A 142 -1.86 8.55 -1.49
N TYR A 143 -2.53 8.52 -2.66
CA TYR A 143 -2.10 9.29 -3.82
C TYR A 143 -2.01 10.78 -3.50
N GLU A 144 -3.07 11.36 -2.93
CA GLU A 144 -3.10 12.79 -2.57
C GLU A 144 -2.09 13.12 -1.46
N TRP A 145 -1.91 12.22 -0.49
CA TRP A 145 -0.93 12.40 0.58
C TRP A 145 0.51 12.45 0.05
N VAL A 146 0.82 11.67 -1.00
CA VAL A 146 2.12 11.73 -1.67
C VAL A 146 2.30 13.01 -2.48
N LEU A 147 1.25 13.47 -3.17
CA LEU A 147 1.29 14.74 -3.94
C LEU A 147 1.48 15.97 -3.05
N SER A 148 0.90 15.95 -1.85
CA SER A 148 1.07 16.98 -0.82
C SER A 148 2.37 16.87 -0.02
N ASP A 149 3.32 16.05 -0.48
CA ASP A 149 4.61 15.80 0.19
C ASP A 149 4.47 15.35 1.66
N PHE A 150 3.47 14.50 1.91
CA PHE A 150 3.19 13.90 3.20
C PHE A 150 2.81 14.90 4.32
N GLU A 151 2.09 15.97 3.99
CA GLU A 151 1.76 17.07 4.92
C GLU A 151 1.04 16.61 6.21
N MET A 152 0.08 15.70 6.09
CA MET A 152 -0.62 15.12 7.24
C MET A 152 0.21 14.05 7.94
N SER A 153 0.13 13.99 9.28
CA SER A 153 0.78 12.91 10.02
C SER A 153 0.06 11.56 9.78
N PRO A 154 0.79 10.42 9.87
CA PRO A 154 0.17 9.11 9.76
C PRO A 154 -0.98 8.89 10.75
N ILE A 155 -0.85 9.41 11.98
CA ILE A 155 -1.86 9.28 13.04
C ILE A 155 -3.14 10.04 12.66
N ASP A 156 -3.01 11.26 12.13
CA ASP A 156 -4.16 12.06 11.72
C ASP A 156 -4.89 11.42 10.53
N LEU A 157 -4.15 10.85 9.58
CA LEU A 157 -4.72 10.08 8.47
C LEU A 157 -5.43 8.81 8.96
N THR A 158 -4.82 8.07 9.89
CA THR A 158 -5.45 6.91 10.51
C THR A 158 -6.78 7.29 11.17
N HIS A 159 -6.78 8.33 12.01
CA HIS A 159 -8.01 8.77 12.67
C HIS A 159 -9.08 9.23 11.68
N SER A 160 -8.69 10.01 10.66
CA SER A 160 -9.62 10.50 9.63
C SER A 160 -10.22 9.35 8.81
N MET A 161 -9.39 8.40 8.40
CA MET A 161 -9.82 7.21 7.65
C MET A 161 -10.80 6.35 8.47
N ILE A 162 -10.47 6.07 9.73
CA ILE A 162 -11.35 5.29 10.61
C ILE A 162 -12.66 6.02 10.91
N PHE A 163 -12.60 7.33 11.14
CA PHE A 163 -13.79 8.15 11.38
C PHE A 163 -14.75 8.11 10.18
N ILE A 164 -14.26 8.33 8.97
CA ILE A 164 -15.08 8.27 7.75
C ILE A 164 -15.61 6.86 7.51
N ASN A 165 -14.78 5.83 7.67
CA ASN A 165 -15.21 4.44 7.45
C ASN A 165 -16.27 3.98 8.47
N SER A 166 -16.26 4.54 9.69
CA SER A 166 -17.20 4.14 10.76
C SER A 166 -18.53 4.91 10.70
N ASN A 167 -18.52 6.15 10.21
CA ASN A 167 -19.71 7.03 10.23
C ASN A 167 -20.27 7.33 8.84
N GLY A 168 -19.51 7.03 7.78
CA GLY A 168 -19.80 7.43 6.41
C GLY A 168 -19.51 8.92 6.15
N PRO A 169 -19.14 9.29 4.91
CA PRO A 169 -18.75 10.67 4.60
C PRO A 169 -19.89 11.69 4.74
N ILE A 170 -21.15 11.27 4.53
CA ILE A 170 -22.32 12.16 4.62
C ILE A 170 -22.51 12.68 6.06
N SER A 171 -22.27 11.85 7.07
CA SER A 171 -22.41 12.23 8.48
C SER A 171 -21.53 13.40 8.90
N VAL A 172 -20.44 13.66 8.17
CA VAL A 172 -19.50 14.76 8.41
C VAL A 172 -20.04 16.09 7.88
N LEU A 173 -20.87 16.03 6.83
CA LEU A 173 -21.42 17.20 6.13
C LEU A 173 -22.71 17.73 6.78
N GLU A 174 -23.36 16.94 7.64
CA GLU A 174 -24.61 17.30 8.32
C GLU A 174 -24.39 18.11 9.61
N LYS A 175 -23.16 18.60 9.86
CA LYS A 175 -22.81 19.51 10.96
C LYS A 175 -22.72 20.95 10.50
#